data_AF-L7ETK2-F1
#
_entry.id   AF-L7ETK2-F1
#
_cell.length_a   1.000
_cell.length_b   1.000
_cell.length_c   1.000
_cell.angle_alpha   90.00
_cell.angle_beta   90.00
_cell.angle_gamma   90.00
#
_symmetry.space_group_name_H-M   'P 1'
#
loop_
_entity.id
_entity.type
_entity.pdbx_description
1 polymer ?
#
loop_
_entity_poly.entity_id
_entity_poly.type
_entity_poly.pdbx_seq_one_letter_code
_entity_poly.pdbx_strand_id
1 'polypeptide(L)'
;MTPTTTQQELFRFLEDRFVCAQACTECARSCALRASLADPDGPPEEALARRKGILCAEVCDATCRLLSEQADQDEAALRVQLEWCSTVCLETAQVFDDHPGGEDTAKACRECAQACTDFAWTLDTPRPGDHGG
;
A
#
# COMPACT_ATOMS: atom_id res chain seq x y z
N MET A 1 -2.36 -4.56 34.61
CA MET A 1 -3.19 -5.55 33.89
C MET A 1 -2.40 -5.96 32.67
N THR A 2 -1.93 -7.20 32.59
CA THR A 2 -1.17 -7.71 31.45
C THR A 2 -2.17 -8.23 30.40
N PRO A 3 -2.04 -7.85 29.11
CA PRO A 3 -2.96 -8.34 28.08
C PRO A 3 -2.86 -9.86 27.91
N THR A 4 -3.98 -10.49 27.58
CA THR A 4 -4.02 -11.92 27.21
C THR A 4 -3.38 -12.11 25.82
N THR A 5 -2.94 -13.33 25.50
CA THR A 5 -2.35 -13.66 24.18
C THR A 5 -3.25 -13.22 23.01
N THR A 6 -4.55 -13.50 23.09
CA THR A 6 -5.54 -13.07 22.08
C THR A 6 -5.65 -11.56 21.95
N GLN A 7 -5.48 -10.82 23.06
CA GLN A 7 -5.49 -9.36 23.04
C GLN A 7 -4.21 -8.79 22.40
N GLN A 8 -3.05 -9.42 22.66
CA GLN A 8 -1.79 -9.04 22.02
C GLN A 8 -1.81 -9.27 20.51
N GLU A 9 -2.39 -10.39 20.06
CA GLU A 9 -2.56 -10.71 18.63
C GLU A 9 -3.48 -9.72 17.92
N LEU A 10 -4.59 -9.33 18.56
CA LEU A 10 -5.48 -8.29 18.03
C LEU A 10 -4.76 -6.94 17.93
N PHE A 11 -3.99 -6.54 18.94
CA PHE A 11 -3.23 -5.30 18.87
C PHE A 11 -2.20 -5.33 17.75
N ARG A 12 -1.46 -6.42 17.59
CA ARG A 12 -0.51 -6.60 16.48
C ARG A 12 -1.20 -6.45 15.13
N PHE A 13 -2.32 -7.13 14.93
CA PHE A 13 -3.10 -7.02 13.70
C PHE A 13 -3.53 -5.59 13.39
N LEU A 14 -4.01 -4.85 14.39
CA LEU A 14 -4.41 -3.45 14.23
C LEU A 14 -3.22 -2.53 13.96
N GLU A 15 -2.07 -2.78 14.60
CA GLU A 15 -0.81 -2.07 14.35
C GLU A 15 -0.33 -2.29 12.91
N ASP A 16 -0.29 -3.55 12.45
CA ASP A 16 0.16 -3.90 11.10
C ASP A 16 -0.79 -3.30 10.04
N ARG A 17 -2.10 -3.34 10.29
CA ARG A 17 -3.11 -2.66 9.46
C ARG A 17 -2.88 -1.15 9.38
N PHE A 18 -2.60 -0.50 10.51
CA PHE A 18 -2.34 0.93 10.57
C PHE A 18 -1.05 1.31 9.83
N VAL A 19 0.02 0.53 10.01
CA VAL A 19 1.29 0.70 9.30
C VAL A 19 1.08 0.62 7.79
N CYS A 20 0.31 -0.37 7.32
CA CYS A 20 -0.02 -0.49 5.91
C CYS A 20 -0.83 0.71 5.39
N ALA A 21 -1.86 1.14 6.12
CA ALA A 21 -2.69 2.29 5.73
C ALA A 21 -1.88 3.60 5.65
N GLN A 22 -0.95 3.80 6.59
CA GLN A 22 -0.06 4.96 6.61
C GLN A 22 0.91 4.93 5.41
N ALA A 23 1.52 3.79 5.13
CA ALA A 23 2.43 3.64 4.01
C ALA A 23 1.72 3.90 2.66
N CYS A 24 0.50 3.38 2.49
CA CYS A 24 -0.34 3.67 1.32
C CYS A 24 -0.65 5.17 1.20
N THR A 25 -0.98 5.84 2.30
CA THR A 25 -1.27 7.29 2.29
C THR A 25 -0.05 8.11 1.84
N GLU A 26 1.13 7.82 2.39
CA GLU A 26 2.36 8.52 2.03
C GLU A 26 2.78 8.24 0.58
N CYS A 27 2.68 6.97 0.15
CA CYS A 27 2.96 6.59 -1.23
C CYS A 27 2.01 7.29 -2.21
N ALA A 28 0.71 7.34 -1.90
CA ALA A 28 -0.27 8.01 -2.74
C ALA A 28 0.07 9.49 -2.93
N ARG A 29 0.38 10.17 -1.82
CA ARG A 29 0.77 11.58 -1.83
C ARG A 29 2.05 11.82 -2.63
N SER A 30 3.09 11.02 -2.41
CA SER A 30 4.38 11.16 -3.09
C SER A 30 4.23 10.94 -4.60
N CYS A 31 3.47 9.92 -5.01
CA CYS A 31 3.19 9.63 -6.41
C CYS A 31 2.36 10.72 -7.09
N ALA A 32 1.32 11.24 -6.42
CA ALA A 32 0.50 12.33 -6.94
C ALA A 32 1.33 13.61 -7.14
N LEU A 33 2.16 13.98 -6.16
CA LEU A 33 3.06 15.12 -6.26
C LEU A 33 4.03 14.93 -7.43
N ARG A 34 4.64 13.75 -7.56
CA ARG A 34 5.55 13.45 -8.66
C ARG A 34 4.88 13.60 -10.02
N ALA A 35 3.70 13.01 -10.17
CA ALA A 35 2.93 13.08 -11.40
C ALA A 35 2.50 14.52 -11.76
N SER A 36 2.27 15.38 -10.76
CA SER A 36 1.93 16.79 -11.00
C SER A 36 3.11 17.65 -11.50
N LEU A 37 4.34 17.20 -11.25
CA LEU A 37 5.56 17.90 -11.69
C LEU A 37 5.97 17.52 -13.13
N ALA A 38 5.45 16.41 -13.65
CA ALA A 38 5.78 15.91 -14.98
C ALA A 38 5.01 16.67 -16.08
N ASP A 39 5.72 17.05 -17.14
CA ASP A 39 5.18 17.67 -18.35
C ASP A 39 4.30 16.68 -19.14
N PRO A 40 3.00 16.98 -19.36
CA PRO A 40 2.11 16.15 -20.18
C PRO A 40 2.59 15.98 -21.63
N ASP A 41 3.30 16.97 -22.17
CA ASP A 41 3.83 16.99 -23.54
C ASP A 41 5.34 16.63 -23.57
N GLY A 42 5.88 16.19 -22.43
CA GLY A 42 7.27 15.78 -22.28
C GLY A 42 7.63 14.49 -23.05
N PRO A 43 8.90 14.06 -22.99
CA PRO A 43 9.36 12.85 -23.64
C PRO A 43 8.58 11.60 -23.16
N PRO A 44 8.57 10.51 -23.95
CA PRO A 44 7.79 9.31 -23.64
C PRO A 44 8.04 8.71 -22.24
N GLU A 45 9.26 8.83 -21.73
CA GLU A 45 9.67 8.39 -20.39
C GLU A 45 9.03 9.22 -19.27
N GLU A 46 8.93 10.53 -19.44
CA GLU A 46 8.26 11.44 -18.51
C GLU A 46 6.73 11.21 -18.54
N ALA A 47 6.16 11.03 -19.73
CA ALA A 47 4.76 10.68 -19.88
C ALA A 47 4.45 9.30 -19.23
N LEU A 48 5.38 8.34 -19.28
CA LEU A 48 5.26 7.05 -18.60
C LEU A 48 5.32 7.23 -17.07
N ALA A 49 6.31 7.96 -16.56
CA ALA A 49 6.46 8.25 -15.13
C ALA A 49 5.21 8.95 -14.57
N ARG A 50 4.63 9.89 -15.32
CA ARG A 50 3.37 10.55 -14.98
C ARG A 50 2.21 9.57 -14.89
N ARG A 51 2.01 8.73 -15.92
CA ARG A 51 0.92 7.74 -15.92
C ARG A 51 1.04 6.73 -14.78
N LYS A 52 2.25 6.24 -14.51
CA LYS A 52 2.52 5.30 -13.42
C LYS A 52 2.33 5.95 -12.05
N GLY A 53 2.78 7.20 -11.88
CA GLY A 53 2.53 7.98 -10.67
C GLY A 53 1.03 8.19 -10.38
N ILE A 54 0.23 8.52 -11.40
CA ILE A 54 -1.24 8.66 -11.23
C ILE A 54 -1.86 7.33 -10.83
N LEU A 55 -1.55 6.25 -11.54
CA LEU A 55 -2.08 4.91 -11.24
C LEU A 55 -1.73 4.47 -9.81
N CYS A 56 -0.46 4.63 -9.42
CA CYS A 56 -0.02 4.27 -8.08
C CYS A 56 -0.71 5.13 -7.00
N ALA A 57 -0.91 6.42 -7.27
CA ALA A 57 -1.61 7.29 -6.34
C ALA A 57 -3.07 6.85 -6.11
N GLU A 58 -3.79 6.51 -7.18
CA GLU A 58 -5.17 6.05 -7.10
C GLU A 58 -5.31 4.71 -6.39
N VAL A 59 -4.45 3.74 -6.73
CA VAL A 59 -4.45 2.41 -6.09
C VAL A 59 -4.12 2.52 -4.61
N CYS A 60 -3.10 3.31 -4.23
CA CYS A 60 -2.73 3.49 -2.84
C CYS A 60 -3.80 4.24 -2.03
N ASP A 61 -4.47 5.26 -2.59
CA ASP A 61 -5.60 5.94 -1.94
C ASP A 61 -6.77 4.99 -1.70
N ALA A 62 -7.14 4.20 -2.71
CA ALA A 62 -8.20 3.20 -2.59
C ALA A 62 -7.87 2.15 -1.50
N THR A 63 -6.63 1.65 -1.50
CA THR A 63 -6.17 0.68 -0.50
C THR A 63 -6.16 1.28 0.91
N CYS A 64 -5.72 2.54 1.09
CA CYS A 64 -5.70 3.15 2.43
C CYS A 64 -7.11 3.37 2.98
N ARG A 65 -8.08 3.73 2.13
CA ARG A 65 -9.49 3.85 2.51
C ARG A 65 -10.06 2.51 2.94
N LEU A 66 -9.84 1.46 2.14
CA LEU A 66 -10.24 0.11 2.49
C LEU A 66 -9.63 -0.29 3.85
N LEU A 67 -8.33 -0.11 4.05
CA LEU A 67 -7.67 -0.37 5.33
C LEU A 67 -8.15 0.51 6.49
N SER A 68 -8.87 1.60 6.24
CA SER A 68 -9.41 2.48 7.30
C SER A 68 -10.85 2.13 7.68
N GLU A 69 -11.57 1.38 6.85
CA GLU A 69 -12.98 1.02 7.07
C GLU A 69 -13.13 -0.13 8.08
N GLN A 70 -13.85 0.09 9.19
CA GLN A 70 -14.01 -0.91 10.26
C GLN A 70 -15.08 -1.98 10.02
N ALA A 71 -15.79 -1.95 8.88
CA ALA A 71 -16.87 -2.91 8.59
C ALA A 71 -16.31 -4.31 8.34
N ASP A 72 -17.17 -5.33 8.41
CA ASP A 72 -16.89 -6.74 8.10
C ASP A 72 -16.30 -6.87 6.69
N GLN A 73 -14.97 -6.81 6.59
CA GLN A 73 -14.27 -6.78 5.31
C GLN A 73 -14.08 -8.22 4.86
N ASP A 74 -14.44 -8.49 3.61
CA ASP A 74 -14.02 -9.71 2.93
C ASP A 74 -12.48 -9.74 2.88
N GLU A 75 -11.87 -10.51 3.79
CA GLU A 75 -10.40 -10.62 3.91
C GLU A 75 -9.78 -11.16 2.62
N ALA A 76 -10.50 -11.97 1.84
CA ALA A 76 -10.02 -12.44 0.55
C ALA A 76 -9.99 -11.32 -0.49
N ALA A 77 -11.01 -10.46 -0.51
CA ALA A 77 -11.01 -9.26 -1.37
C ALA A 77 -9.94 -8.26 -0.95
N LEU A 78 -9.75 -8.06 0.36
CA LEU A 78 -8.71 -7.20 0.91
C LEU A 78 -7.31 -7.69 0.53
N ARG A 79 -7.06 -9.00 0.63
CA ARG A 79 -5.79 -9.60 0.22
C ARG A 79 -5.51 -9.36 -1.27
N VAL A 80 -6.49 -9.57 -2.14
CA VAL A 80 -6.35 -9.29 -3.58
C VAL A 80 -6.02 -7.81 -3.83
N GLN A 81 -6.65 -6.89 -3.11
CA GLN A 81 -6.34 -5.45 -3.19
C GLN A 81 -4.90 -5.15 -2.76
N LEU A 82 -4.41 -5.76 -1.67
CA LEU A 82 -3.05 -5.58 -1.15
C LEU A 82 -1.98 -6.14 -2.11
N GLU A 83 -2.21 -7.32 -2.68
CA GLU A 83 -1.32 -7.93 -3.68
C GLU A 83 -1.22 -7.05 -4.95
N TRP A 84 -2.37 -6.54 -5.40
CA TRP A 84 -2.40 -5.60 -6.54
C TRP A 84 -1.67 -4.29 -6.21
N CYS A 85 -1.92 -3.70 -5.03
CA CYS A 85 -1.25 -2.49 -4.58
C CYS A 85 0.26 -2.67 -4.51
N SER A 86 0.74 -3.79 -3.95
CA SER A 86 2.17 -4.12 -3.90
C SER A 86 2.80 -4.19 -5.30
N THR A 87 2.13 -4.86 -6.24
CA THR A 87 2.59 -4.97 -7.63
C THR A 87 2.70 -3.61 -8.30
N VAL A 88 1.66 -2.77 -8.21
CA VAL A 88 1.65 -1.42 -8.80
C VAL A 88 2.74 -0.54 -8.21
N CYS A 89 2.95 -0.60 -6.89
CA CYS A 89 4.01 0.11 -6.21
C CYS A 89 5.40 -0.27 -6.73
N LEU A 90 5.69 -1.57 -6.86
CA LEU A 90 7.00 -2.05 -7.33
C LEU A 90 7.26 -1.65 -8.79
N GLU A 91 6.27 -1.79 -9.67
CA GLU A 91 6.38 -1.35 -11.06
C GLU A 91 6.60 0.16 -11.17
N THR A 92 5.94 0.94 -10.32
CA THR A 92 6.08 2.40 -10.29
C THR A 92 7.45 2.82 -9.74
N ALA A 93 7.95 2.12 -8.72
CA ALA A 93 9.28 2.36 -8.18
C ALA A 93 10.37 2.20 -9.24
N GLN A 94 10.29 1.13 -10.05
CA GLN A 94 11.24 0.88 -11.14
C GLN A 94 11.25 2.04 -12.16
N VAL A 95 10.08 2.54 -12.52
CA VAL A 95 9.96 3.68 -13.45
C VAL A 95 10.54 4.96 -12.87
N PHE A 96 10.41 5.19 -11.56
CA PHE A 96 10.98 6.36 -10.90
C PHE A 96 12.48 6.24 -10.61
N ASP A 97 13.04 5.03 -10.48
CA ASP A 97 14.49 4.85 -10.36
C ASP A 97 15.23 5.34 -11.62
N ASP A 98 14.58 5.24 -12.79
CA ASP A 98 15.11 5.71 -14.07
C ASP A 98 14.80 7.20 -14.35
N HIS A 99 14.06 7.88 -13.46
CA HIS A 99 13.59 9.25 -13.68
C HIS A 99 14.25 10.25 -12.72
N PRO A 100 14.90 11.33 -13.22
CA PRO A 100 15.58 12.30 -12.38
C PRO A 100 14.69 12.87 -11.26
N GLY A 101 15.22 12.83 -10.04
CA GLY A 101 14.54 13.31 -8.85
C GLY A 101 13.49 12.34 -8.30
N GLY A 102 13.22 11.20 -8.94
CA GLY A 102 12.22 10.21 -8.55
C GLY A 102 12.57 9.36 -7.33
N GLU A 103 13.77 9.48 -6.79
CA GLU A 103 14.35 8.54 -5.81
C GLU A 103 13.52 8.43 -4.53
N ASP A 104 13.07 9.57 -3.98
CA ASP A 104 12.24 9.59 -2.78
C ASP A 104 10.86 8.96 -3.02
N THR A 105 10.29 9.17 -4.21
CA THR A 105 9.01 8.56 -4.59
C THR A 105 9.15 7.06 -4.82
N ALA A 106 10.24 6.62 -5.46
CA ALA A 106 10.57 5.21 -5.64
C ALA A 106 10.76 4.49 -4.29
N LYS A 107 11.43 5.16 -3.33
CA LYS A 107 11.57 4.67 -1.96
C LYS A 107 10.20 4.51 -1.28
N ALA A 108 9.34 5.52 -1.33
CA ALA A 108 8.00 5.46 -0.75
C ALA A 108 7.15 4.34 -1.36
N CYS A 109 7.27 4.10 -2.68
CA CYS A 109 6.62 2.98 -3.34
C CYS A 109 7.11 1.63 -2.80
N ARG A 110 8.43 1.44 -2.65
CA ARG A 110 8.99 0.19 -2.09
C ARG A 110 8.57 -0.06 -0.65
N GLU A 111 8.57 0.98 0.19
CA GLU A 111 8.10 0.90 1.58
C GLU A 111 6.62 0.52 1.65
N CYS A 112 5.79 1.09 0.78
CA CYS A 112 4.37 0.75 0.67
C CYS A 112 4.16 -0.69 0.17
N ALA A 113 4.90 -1.14 -0.85
CA ALA A 113 4.82 -2.52 -1.34
C ALA A 113 5.17 -3.53 -0.25
N GLN A 114 6.22 -3.26 0.53
CA GLN A 114 6.59 -4.08 1.67
C GLN A 114 5.48 -4.13 2.71
N ALA A 115 4.95 -2.98 3.13
CA ALA A 115 3.87 -2.92 4.12
C ALA A 115 2.58 -3.64 3.66
N CYS A 116 2.22 -3.51 2.37
CA CYS A 116 1.09 -4.26 1.79
C CYS A 116 1.31 -5.76 1.83
N THR A 117 2.53 -6.21 1.51
CA THR A 117 2.90 -7.62 1.50
C THR A 117 2.90 -8.20 2.90
N ASP A 118 3.49 -7.48 3.86
CA ASP A 118 3.54 -7.88 5.27
C ASP A 118 2.14 -8.00 5.85
N PHE A 119 1.26 -7.02 5.59
CA PHE A 119 -0.10 -7.08 6.09
C PHE A 119 -0.93 -8.18 5.42
N ALA A 120 -0.77 -8.40 4.11
CA ALA A 120 -1.43 -9.51 3.41
C ALA A 120 -1.07 -10.88 4.03
N TRP A 121 0.18 -11.07 4.45
CA TRP A 121 0.61 -12.30 5.13
C TRP A 121 -0.09 -12.52 6.47
N THR A 122 -0.48 -11.45 7.17
CA THR A 122 -1.24 -11.58 8.43
C THR A 122 -2.65 -12.12 8.21
N LEU A 123 -3.21 -11.93 7.00
CA LEU A 123 -4.53 -12.44 6.60
C LEU A 123 -4.50 -13.94 6.26
N ASP A 124 -3.34 -14.48 5.88
CA ASP A 124 -3.18 -15.90 5.56
C ASP A 124 -2.95 -16.78 6.79
N THR A 125 -2.59 -16.17 7.93
CA THR A 125 -2.41 -16.89 9.19
C THR A 125 -3.74 -17.09 9.93
N PRO A 126 -4.12 -18.34 10.28
CA PRO A 126 -5.33 -18.59 11.06
C PRO A 126 -5.27 -17.87 12.41
N ARG A 127 -6.27 -17.04 12.71
CA ARG A 127 -6.38 -16.35 13.99
C ARG A 127 -6.77 -17.33 15.12
N PRO A 128 -6.13 -17.26 16.30
CA PRO A 128 -6.58 -18.03 17.46
C PRO A 128 -7.98 -17.56 17.88
N GLY A 129 -8.95 -18.47 17.83
CA GLY A 129 -10.35 -18.17 18.13
C GLY A 129 -11.28 -18.17 16.92
N ASP A 130 -10.78 -18.49 15.73
CA ASP A 130 -11.61 -18.79 14.55
C ASP A 130 -12.23 -20.21 14.65
N HIS A 131 -12.93 -20.44 15.76
CA HIS A 131 -13.80 -21.59 15.98
C HIS A 131 -15.23 -21.05 16.04
N GLY A 132 -15.84 -20.94 14.87
CA GLY A 132 -17.23 -20.50 14.75
C GLY A 132 -17.95 -21.13 13.56
N GLY A 133 -18.75 -22.16 13.85
CA GLY A 133 -19.95 -22.53 13.09
C GLY A 133 -19.84 -23.72 12.15
#